data_AF-A0A7Y5E0G2-F1
#
_entry.id   AF-A0A7Y5E0G2-F1
#
_cell.length_a   1.000
_cell.length_b   1.000
_cell.length_c   1.000
_cell.angle_alpha   90.00
_cell.angle_beta   90.00
_cell.angle_gamma   90.00
#
_symmetry.space_group_name_H-M   'P 1'
#
loop_
_entity.id
_entity.type
_entity.pdbx_description
1 polymer ?
#
loop_
_entity_poly.entity_id
_entity_poly.type
_entity_poly.pdbx_seq_one_letter_code
_entity_poly.pdbx_strand_id
1 'polypeptide(L)'
;MWNAWKKAFDAWEDASARYLETVLKNRLLLTPAGAALAQLTKTKALVDKTLATSLGALGLATKRDQERTLHLLNRLESRLLDLEERLDERTDKKP
;
A
#
# COMPACT_ATOMS: atom_id res chain seq x y z
N MET A 1 -20.82 33.82 10.59
CA MET A 1 -20.46 32.72 9.65
C MET A 1 -20.19 31.40 10.39
N TRP A 2 -19.37 31.38 11.44
CA TRP A 2 -19.11 30.17 12.25
C TRP A 2 -20.37 29.46 12.77
N ASN A 3 -21.32 30.17 13.39
CA ASN A 3 -22.51 29.55 13.98
C ASN A 3 -23.44 28.88 12.94
N ALA A 4 -23.51 29.43 11.73
CA ALA A 4 -24.31 28.84 10.64
C ALA A 4 -23.66 27.57 10.10
N TRP A 5 -22.33 27.57 9.94
CA TRP A 5 -21.57 26.38 9.57
C TRP A 5 -21.67 25.29 10.65
N LYS A 6 -21.51 25.66 11.93
CA LYS A 6 -21.62 24.75 13.08
C LYS A 6 -22.99 24.06 13.10
N LYS A 7 -24.07 24.81 12.95
CA LYS A 7 -25.43 24.25 12.90
C LYS A 7 -25.65 23.29 11.73
N ALA A 8 -25.08 23.58 10.56
CA ALA A 8 -25.14 22.69 9.40
C ALA A 8 -24.30 21.41 9.60
N PHE A 9 -23.12 21.56 10.22
CA PHE A 9 -22.26 20.45 10.60
C PHE A 9 -22.94 19.54 11.62
N ASP A 10 -23.51 20.09 12.69
CA ASP A 10 -24.20 19.32 13.73
C ASP A 10 -25.41 18.57 13.15
N ALA A 11 -26.16 19.18 12.22
CA ALA A 11 -27.27 18.52 11.54
C ALA A 11 -26.79 17.37 10.62
N TRP A 12 -25.66 17.55 9.93
CA TRP A 12 -25.05 16.50 9.13
C TRP A 12 -24.47 15.37 9.98
N GLU A 13 -23.84 15.70 11.10
CA GLU A 13 -23.28 14.75 12.06
C GLU A 13 -24.38 13.88 12.66
N ASP A 14 -25.47 14.47 13.14
CA ASP A 14 -26.60 13.74 13.72
C ASP A 14 -27.28 12.83 12.67
N ALA A 15 -27.45 13.31 11.43
CA ALA A 15 -27.99 12.50 10.33
C ALA A 15 -27.06 11.33 9.95
N SER A 16 -25.76 11.59 9.85
CA SER A 16 -24.76 10.59 9.49
C SER A 16 -24.59 9.57 10.61
N ALA A 17 -24.62 9.99 11.87
CA ALA A 17 -24.55 9.14 13.04
C ALA A 17 -25.73 8.16 13.08
N ARG A 18 -26.96 8.64 12.87
CA ARG A 18 -28.16 7.78 12.83
C ARG A 18 -28.11 6.76 11.69
N TYR A 19 -27.63 7.18 10.52
CA TYR A 19 -27.46 6.28 9.38
C TYR A 19 -26.39 5.21 9.66
N LEU A 20 -25.21 5.62 10.14
CA LEU A 20 -24.12 4.72 10.52
C LEU A 20 -24.55 3.78 11.64
N GLU A 21 -25.27 4.25 12.65
CA GLU A 21 -25.79 3.44 13.74
C GLU A 21 -26.77 2.38 13.23
N THR A 22 -27.66 2.74 12.31
CA THR A 22 -28.61 1.79 11.69
C THR A 22 -27.88 0.73 10.87
N VAL A 23 -26.89 1.13 10.09
CA VAL A 23 -26.06 0.20 9.31
C VAL A 23 -25.25 -0.70 10.24
N LEU A 24 -24.56 -0.13 11.23
CA LEU A 24 -23.68 -0.80 12.21
C LEU A 24 -24.41 -1.77 13.14
N LYS A 25 -25.63 -1.44 13.56
CA LYS A 25 -26.46 -2.31 14.40
C LYS A 25 -27.12 -3.43 13.61
N ASN A 26 -27.28 -3.27 12.29
CA ASN A 26 -27.88 -4.30 11.45
C ASN A 26 -26.85 -5.36 11.04
N ARG A 27 -26.61 -6.32 11.94
CA ARG A 27 -25.67 -7.44 11.76
C ARG A 27 -25.96 -8.30 10.53
N LEU A 28 -27.22 -8.33 10.07
CA LEU A 28 -27.67 -9.03 8.87
C LEU A 28 -27.20 -8.36 7.57
N LEU A 29 -26.80 -7.09 7.60
CA LEU A 29 -26.18 -6.40 6.47
C LEU A 29 -24.65 -6.44 6.54
N LEU A 30 -24.07 -6.14 7.72
CA LEU A 30 -22.61 -6.09 7.89
C LEU A 30 -21.90 -7.41 7.68
N THR A 31 -22.49 -8.50 8.16
CA THR A 31 -21.84 -9.82 8.09
C THR A 31 -21.73 -10.30 6.64
N PRO A 32 -22.82 -10.34 5.84
CA PRO A 32 -22.71 -10.73 4.44
C PRO A 32 -21.98 -9.68 3.59
N ALA A 33 -22.12 -8.38 3.85
CA ALA A 33 -21.39 -7.36 3.10
C ALA A 33 -19.87 -7.43 3.37
N GLY A 34 -19.48 -7.62 4.64
CA GLY A 34 -18.09 -7.82 5.02
C GLY A 34 -17.52 -9.11 4.43
N ALA A 35 -18.27 -10.20 4.45
CA ALA A 35 -17.88 -11.46 3.81
C ALA A 35 -17.73 -11.31 2.29
N ALA A 36 -18.66 -10.62 1.64
CA ALA A 36 -18.60 -10.34 0.21
C ALA A 36 -17.39 -9.48 -0.16
N LEU A 37 -17.11 -8.41 0.58
CA LEU A 37 -15.92 -7.58 0.38
C LEU A 37 -14.62 -8.37 0.62
N ALA A 38 -14.58 -9.20 1.66
CA ALA A 38 -13.45 -10.08 1.93
C ALA A 38 -13.23 -11.08 0.79
N GLN A 39 -14.31 -11.62 0.22
CA GLN A 39 -14.23 -12.52 -0.93
C GLN A 39 -13.75 -11.77 -2.19
N LEU A 40 -14.32 -10.59 -2.47
CA LEU A 40 -13.94 -9.76 -3.62
C LEU A 40 -12.47 -9.35 -3.58
N THR A 41 -11.98 -8.92 -2.41
CA THR A 41 -10.58 -8.53 -2.23
C THR A 41 -9.63 -9.71 -2.39
N LYS A 42 -9.98 -10.91 -1.87
CA LYS A 42 -9.22 -12.14 -2.11
C LYS A 42 -9.20 -12.52 -3.59
N THR A 43 -10.36 -12.48 -4.25
CA THR A 43 -10.46 -12.77 -5.69
C THR A 43 -9.62 -11.79 -6.50
N LYS A 44 -9.72 -10.49 -6.22
CA LYS A 44 -8.89 -9.47 -6.85
C LYS A 44 -7.41 -9.74 -6.64
N ALA A 45 -6.98 -10.05 -5.42
CA ALA A 45 -5.58 -10.35 -5.13
C ALA A 45 -5.08 -11.59 -5.88
N LEU A 46 -5.92 -12.62 -6.04
CA LEU A 46 -5.60 -13.79 -6.85
C LEU A 46 -5.46 -13.44 -8.34
N VAL A 47 -6.40 -12.65 -8.88
CA VAL A 47 -6.35 -12.18 -10.28
C VAL A 47 -5.08 -11.34 -10.54
N ASP A 48 -4.78 -10.39 -9.65
CA ASP A 48 -3.59 -9.56 -9.78
C ASP A 48 -2.31 -10.43 -9.74
N LYS A 49 -2.27 -11.47 -8.90
CA LYS A 49 -1.16 -12.42 -8.82
C LYS A 49 -1.03 -13.29 -10.06
N THR A 50 -2.13 -13.82 -10.59
CA THR A 50 -2.10 -14.66 -11.80
C THR A 50 -1.69 -13.85 -13.01
N LEU A 51 -2.22 -12.63 -13.17
CA LEU A 51 -1.79 -11.71 -14.22
C LEU A 51 -0.30 -11.38 -14.11
N ALA A 52 0.18 -11.02 -12.92
CA ALA A 52 1.61 -10.78 -12.72
C ALA A 52 2.47 -12.00 -13.06
N THR A 53 2.02 -13.20 -12.70
CA THR A 53 2.74 -14.46 -13.01
C THR A 53 2.75 -14.74 -14.52
N SER A 54 1.62 -14.57 -15.21
CA SER A 54 1.51 -14.77 -16.65
C SER A 54 2.34 -13.75 -17.42
N LEU A 55 2.29 -12.47 -17.03
CA LEU A 55 3.12 -11.42 -17.61
C LEU A 55 4.61 -11.70 -17.38
N GLY A 56 4.99 -12.15 -16.18
CA GLY A 56 6.35 -12.58 -15.88
C GLY A 56 6.79 -13.80 -16.71
N ALA A 57 5.91 -14.78 -16.94
CA ALA A 57 6.19 -15.93 -17.80
C ALA A 57 6.37 -15.55 -19.27
N LEU A 58 5.71 -14.47 -19.71
CA LEU A 58 5.90 -13.86 -21.03
C LEU A 58 7.12 -12.93 -21.10
N GLY A 59 7.89 -12.80 -20.02
CA GLY A 59 9.09 -11.97 -19.95
C GLY A 59 8.81 -10.47 -19.82
N LEU A 60 7.58 -10.06 -19.54
CA LEU A 60 7.22 -8.67 -19.33
C LEU A 60 7.54 -8.27 -17.88
N ALA A 61 8.31 -7.19 -17.72
CA ALA A 61 8.65 -6.67 -16.40
C ALA A 61 7.40 -6.20 -15.67
N THR A 62 7.10 -6.80 -14.51
CA THR A 62 5.99 -6.38 -13.67
C THR A 62 6.42 -5.25 -12.74
N LYS A 63 5.45 -4.49 -12.20
CA LYS A 63 5.73 -3.45 -11.18
C LYS A 63 6.53 -4.00 -9.99
N ARG A 64 6.23 -5.24 -9.55
CA ARG A 64 6.95 -5.90 -8.45
C ARG A 64 8.40 -6.18 -8.82
N ASP A 65 8.67 -6.55 -10.07
CA ASP A 65 10.02 -6.78 -10.56
C ASP A 65 10.81 -5.47 -10.66
N GLN A 66 10.14 -4.37 -11.03
CA GLN A 66 10.72 -3.03 -11.02
C GLN A 66 11.12 -2.60 -9.61
N GLU A 67 10.24 -2.75 -8.62
CA GLU A 67 10.52 -2.42 -7.21
C GLU A 67 11.69 -3.26 -6.66
N ARG A 68 11.74 -4.56 -6.99
CA ARG A 68 12.84 -5.43 -6.59
C ARG A 68 14.16 -5.00 -7.24
N THR A 69 14.13 -4.66 -8.52
CA THR A 69 15.32 -4.21 -9.27
C THR A 69 15.85 -2.90 -8.72
N LEU A 70 14.97 -1.93 -8.44
CA LEU A 70 15.32 -0.67 -7.79
C LEU A 70 15.95 -0.90 -6.40
N HIS A 71 15.38 -1.80 -5.60
CA HIS A 71 15.96 -2.12 -4.30
C HIS A 71 17.36 -2.75 -4.41
N LEU A 72 17.57 -3.64 -5.38
CA LEU A 72 18.87 -4.25 -5.63
C LEU A 72 19.90 -3.23 -6.13
N LEU A 73 19.49 -2.30 -6.99
CA LEU A 73 20.33 -1.19 -7.47
C LEU A 73 20.81 -0.32 -6.30
N ASN A 74 19.90 0.13 -5.42
CA ASN A 74 20.28 0.91 -4.25
C ASN A 74 21.25 0.14 -3.34
N ARG A 75 21.03 -1.16 -3.17
CA ARG A 75 21.92 -1.99 -2.35
C ARG A 75 23.30 -2.16 -2.97
N LEU A 76 23.40 -2.25 -4.30
CA LEU A 76 24.67 -2.29 -5.02
C LEU A 76 25.41 -0.97 -4.87
N GLU A 77 24.73 0.16 -5.06
CA GLU A 77 25.28 1.51 -4.87
C GLU A 77 25.86 1.67 -3.46
N SER A 78 25.11 1.31 -2.41
CA SER A 78 25.60 1.40 -1.03
C SER A 78 26.85 0.56 -0.78
N ARG A 79 26.96 -0.62 -1.42
CA ARG A 79 28.14 -1.48 -1.30
C ARG A 79 29.35 -0.95 -2.08
N LEU A 80 29.11 -0.30 -3.21
CA LEU A 80 30.17 0.35 -3.97
C LEU A 80 30.76 1.51 -3.15
N LEU A 81 29.91 2.33 -2.54
CA LEU A 81 30.34 3.43 -1.67
C LEU A 81 31.18 2.93 -0.48
N ASP A 82 30.74 1.86 0.21
CA ASP A 82 31.52 1.26 1.32
C ASP A 82 32.88 0.72 0.85
N LEU A 83 32.95 0.15 -0.36
CA LEU A 83 34.21 -0.32 -0.93
C LEU A 83 35.13 0.82 -1.35
N GLU A 84 34.58 1.90 -1.87
CA GLU A 84 35.30 3.13 -2.22
C GLU A 84 35.92 3.75 -0.96
N GLU A 85 35.13 3.94 0.09
CA GLU A 85 35.61 4.45 1.38
C GLU A 85 36.73 3.58 1.98
N ARG A 86 36.58 2.25 1.93
CA ARG A 86 37.61 1.31 2.39
C ARG A 86 38.88 1.30 1.54
N LEU A 87 38.77 1.58 0.25
CA LEU A 87 39.93 1.70 -0.63
C LEU A 87 40.69 2.98 -0.31
N ASP A 88 39.98 4.10 -0.16
CA ASP A 88 40.55 5.38 0.22
C ASP A 88 41.30 5.29 1.56
N GLU A 89 40.69 4.69 2.58
CA GLU A 89 41.33 4.45 3.87
C GLU A 89 42.64 3.64 3.77
N ARG A 90 42.70 2.67 2.86
CA ARG A 90 43.88 1.82 2.66
C ARG A 90 44.95 2.52 1.85
N THR A 91 44.57 3.34 0.88
CA THR A 91 45.51 4.15 0.10
C THR A 91 46.10 5.29 0.93
N ASP A 92 45.32 5.90 1.82
CA ASP A 92 45.80 6.94 2.76
C ASP A 92 46.67 6.36 3.88
N LYS A 93 46.49 5.07 4.25
CA LYS A 93 47.34 4.37 5.22
C LYS A 93 48.67 3.85 4.65
N LYS A 94 49.02 4.18 3.42
CA LYS A 94 50.32 3.81 2.85
C LYS A 94 51.41 4.72 3.46
N PRO A 95 52.48 4.18 4.07
CA PRO A 95 53.57 4.98 4.62
C PRO A 95 54.35 5.73 3.54
#